data_AF-A0A2S5CRL1-F1
#
_entry.id   AF-A0A2S5CRL1-F1
#
_cell.length_a   1.000
_cell.length_b   1.000
_cell.length_c   1.000
_cell.angle_alpha   90.00
_cell.angle_beta   90.00
_cell.angle_gamma   90.00
#
_symmetry.space_group_name_H-M   'P 1'
#
loop_
_entity.id
_entity.type
_entity.pdbx_description
1 polymer ?
#
loop_
_entity_poly.entity_id
_entity_poly.type
_entity_poly.pdbx_seq_one_letter_code
_entity_poly.pdbx_strand_id
1 'polypeptide(L)'
;MANVRKNHTTEFKAKVAVEAIRQQKTVNELTSEYGVHATQINLWKKQALAVIPEAFSGKKEKARDNQQQDIDELHRQIGQLIAERDWLKKKSSASH
;
A
#
# COMPACT_ATOMS: atom_id res chain seq x y z
N MET A 1 -24.94 18.23 17.70
CA MET A 1 -23.54 18.08 18.16
C MET A 1 -22.78 17.29 17.10
N ALA A 2 -21.76 17.87 16.47
CA ALA A 2 -20.99 17.18 15.44
C ALA A 2 -20.25 15.99 16.06
N ASN A 3 -20.54 14.78 15.59
CA ASN A 3 -19.89 13.55 16.05
C ASN A 3 -18.44 13.57 15.53
N VAL A 4 -17.51 14.06 16.35
CA VAL A 4 -16.08 14.05 16.03
C VAL A 4 -15.63 12.60 15.99
N ARG A 5 -15.45 12.09 14.76
CA ARG A 5 -14.97 10.74 14.52
C ARG A 5 -13.57 10.60 15.13
N LYS A 6 -13.43 9.78 16.18
CA LYS A 6 -12.12 9.45 16.74
C LYS A 6 -11.32 8.71 15.66
N ASN A 7 -10.20 9.30 15.23
CA ASN A 7 -9.29 8.66 14.31
C ASN A 7 -8.39 7.69 15.09
N HIS A 8 -8.50 6.40 14.76
CA HIS A 8 -7.62 5.36 15.29
C HIS A 8 -6.43 5.13 14.34
N THR A 9 -5.26 4.88 14.91
CA THR A 9 -4.05 4.53 14.14
C THR A 9 -4.22 3.19 13.42
N THR A 10 -3.44 2.98 12.36
CA THR A 10 -3.48 1.74 11.57
C THR A 10 -3.14 0.53 12.43
N GLU A 11 -2.14 0.65 13.29
CA GLU A 11 -1.68 -0.39 14.21
C GLU A 11 -2.77 -0.76 15.22
N PHE A 12 -3.48 0.24 15.75
CA PHE A 12 -4.56 0.01 16.69
C PHE A 12 -5.73 -0.73 16.03
N LYS A 13 -6.13 -0.30 14.82
CA LYS A 13 -7.19 -0.98 14.05
C LYS A 13 -6.82 -2.43 13.77
N ALA A 14 -5.57 -2.69 13.36
CA ALA A 14 -5.07 -4.03 13.09
C ALA A 14 -5.09 -4.90 14.35
N LYS A 15 -4.62 -4.38 15.49
CA LYS A 15 -4.66 -5.09 16.78
C LYS A 15 -6.07 -5.51 17.15
N VAL A 16 -7.02 -4.57 17.13
CA VAL A 16 -8.43 -4.84 17.49
C VAL A 16 -9.07 -5.81 16.50
N ALA A 17 -8.77 -5.70 15.20
CA ALA A 17 -9.26 -6.62 14.19
C ALA A 17 -8.75 -8.06 14.43
N VAL A 18 -7.47 -8.23 14.73
CA VAL A 18 -6.87 -9.54 15.02
C VAL A 18 -7.51 -10.18 16.25
N GLU A 19 -7.69 -9.43 17.34
CA GLU A 19 -8.36 -9.93 18.55
C GLU A 19 -9.82 -10.35 18.25
N ALA A 20 -10.54 -9.58 17.42
CA ALA A 20 -11.89 -9.93 16.98
C ALA A 20 -11.94 -11.16 16.05
N ILE A 21 -10.88 -11.43 15.29
CA ILE A 21 -10.74 -12.64 14.47
C ILE A 21 -10.46 -13.86 15.34
N ARG A 22 -9.62 -13.71 16.37
CA ARG A 22 -9.26 -14.79 17.32
C ARG A 22 -10.46 -15.26 18.16
N GLN A 23 -11.48 -14.42 18.32
CA GLN A 23 -12.73 -14.73 19.05
C GLN A 23 -12.52 -15.19 20.50
N GLN A 24 -11.39 -14.86 21.12
CA GLN A 24 -11.12 -15.14 22.54
C GLN A 24 -11.92 -14.24 23.48
N LYS A 25 -12.36 -13.08 22.98
CA LYS A 25 -13.26 -12.14 23.63
C LYS A 25 -14.44 -11.87 22.70
N THR A 26 -15.60 -11.67 23.28
CA THR A 26 -16.79 -11.21 22.58
C THR A 26 -16.60 -9.77 22.09
N VAL A 27 -17.40 -9.37 21.09
CA VAL A 27 -17.36 -7.99 20.58
C VAL A 27 -17.73 -6.97 21.68
N ASN A 28 -18.56 -7.36 22.65
CA ASN A 28 -18.95 -6.50 23.77
C ASN A 28 -17.80 -6.29 24.78
N GLU A 29 -17.03 -7.34 25.07
CA GLU A 29 -15.82 -7.24 25.89
C GLU A 29 -14.77 -6.38 25.20
N LEU A 30 -14.55 -6.58 23.89
CA LEU A 30 -13.63 -5.76 23.10
C LEU A 30 -14.09 -4.30 23.02
N THR A 31 -15.40 -4.04 22.96
CA THR A 31 -15.95 -2.68 23.00
C THR A 31 -15.61 -2.00 24.32
N SER A 32 -15.74 -2.73 25.43
CA SER A 32 -15.46 -2.23 26.78
C SER A 32 -13.96 -2.01 27.01
N GLU A 33 -13.11 -2.93 26.54
CA GLU A 33 -11.66 -2.87 26.70
C GLU A 33 -11.01 -1.77 25.87
N TYR A 34 -11.40 -1.65 24.60
CA TYR A 34 -10.75 -0.74 23.66
C TYR A 34 -11.49 0.59 23.48
N GLY A 35 -12.69 0.73 24.05
CA GLY A 35 -13.53 1.92 23.89
C GLY A 35 -14.01 2.14 22.45
N VAL A 36 -14.09 1.07 21.66
CA VAL A 36 -14.45 1.08 20.24
C VAL A 36 -15.82 0.47 20.06
N HIS A 37 -16.74 1.17 19.39
CA HIS A 37 -18.07 0.64 19.12
C HIS A 37 -18.04 -0.67 18.31
N ALA A 38 -18.92 -1.62 18.66
CA ALA A 38 -19.04 -2.94 18.02
C ALA A 38 -19.08 -2.89 16.48
N THR A 39 -19.77 -1.92 15.89
CA THR A 39 -19.82 -1.72 14.43
C THR A 39 -18.43 -1.48 13.83
N GLN A 40 -17.58 -0.70 14.49
CA GLN A 40 -16.21 -0.43 14.02
C GLN A 40 -15.32 -1.67 14.14
N ILE A 41 -15.45 -2.41 15.24
CA ILE A 41 -14.72 -3.68 15.45
C ILE A 41 -15.06 -4.67 14.34
N ASN A 42 -16.36 -4.85 14.05
CA ASN A 42 -16.82 -5.73 12.98
C ASN A 42 -16.36 -5.26 11.59
N LEU A 43 -16.34 -3.94 11.35
CA LEU A 43 -15.81 -3.37 10.11
C LEU A 43 -14.33 -3.71 9.94
N TRP A 44 -13.50 -3.47 10.96
CA TRP A 44 -12.06 -3.74 10.89
C TRP A 44 -11.77 -5.23 10.78
N LYS A 45 -12.53 -6.08 11.46
CA LYS A 45 -12.49 -7.53 11.29
C LYS A 45 -12.74 -7.94 9.83
N LYS A 46 -13.80 -7.41 9.20
CA LYS A 46 -14.10 -7.67 7.79
C LYS A 46 -12.98 -7.19 6.86
N GLN A 47 -12.47 -5.98 7.09
CA GLN A 47 -11.37 -5.41 6.30
C GLN A 47 -10.10 -6.27 6.40
N ALA A 48 -9.73 -6.69 7.61
CA ALA A 48 -8.57 -7.55 7.82
C ALA A 48 -8.74 -8.90 7.11
N LEU A 49 -9.91 -9.55 7.24
CA LEU A 49 -10.19 -10.83 6.56
C LEU A 49 -10.18 -10.71 5.03
N ALA A 50 -10.53 -9.56 4.45
CA ALA A 50 -10.45 -9.33 3.01
C ALA A 50 -8.99 -9.18 2.52
N VAL A 51 -8.13 -8.54 3.31
CA VAL A 51 -6.73 -8.27 2.94
C VAL A 51 -5.81 -9.47 3.17
N ILE A 52 -6.12 -10.32 4.16
CA ILE A 52 -5.28 -11.49 4.50
C ILE A 52 -5.02 -12.40 3.29
N PRO A 53 -6.03 -12.85 2.50
CA PRO A 53 -5.80 -13.65 1.30
C PRO A 53 -4.90 -12.96 0.27
N GLU A 54 -5.04 -11.64 0.11
CA GLU A 54 -4.20 -10.87 -0.81
C GLU A 54 -2.73 -10.87 -0.38
N ALA A 55 -2.46 -10.84 0.92
CA ALA A 55 -1.11 -10.90 1.47
C ALA A 55 -0.39 -12.21 1.11
N PHE A 56 -1.13 -13.32 0.99
CA PHE A 56 -0.59 -14.62 0.57
C PHE A 56 -0.57 -14.81 -0.96
N SER A 57 -1.23 -13.94 -1.73
CA SER A 57 -1.35 -14.11 -3.18
C SER A 57 -0.07 -13.82 -3.97
N GLY A 58 0.92 -13.15 -3.35
CA GLY A 58 2.15 -12.70 -4.02
C GLY A 58 1.92 -11.65 -5.12
N LYS A 59 0.66 -11.25 -5.40
CA LYS A 59 0.32 -10.31 -6.48
C LYS A 59 0.96 -8.94 -6.28
N LYS A 60 1.08 -8.48 -5.03
CA LYS A 60 1.72 -7.20 -4.72
C LYS A 60 3.22 -7.21 -5.01
N GLU A 61 3.89 -8.34 -4.75
CA GLU A 61 5.31 -8.49 -5.06
C GLU A 61 5.53 -8.48 -6.57
N LYS A 62 4.77 -9.30 -7.31
CA LYS A 62 4.82 -9.32 -8.78
C LYS A 62 4.52 -7.96 -9.42
N ALA A 63 3.57 -7.20 -8.86
CA ALA A 63 3.26 -5.86 -9.36
C ALA A 63 4.42 -4.89 -9.14
N ARG A 64 5.14 -5.00 -8.01
CA ARG A 64 6.35 -4.20 -7.75
C ARG A 64 7.48 -4.60 -8.68
N ASP A 65 7.69 -5.89 -8.91
CA ASP A 65 8.73 -6.37 -9.82
C ASP A 65 8.49 -5.89 -11.24
N ASN A 66 7.25 -5.99 -11.75
CA ASN A 66 6.88 -5.46 -13.06
C ASN A 66 7.11 -3.94 -13.13
N GLN A 67 6.70 -3.21 -12.10
CA GLN A 67 6.92 -1.76 -12.06
C GLN A 67 8.41 -1.42 -12.06
N GLN A 68 9.24 -2.21 -11.38
CA GLN A 68 10.69 -2.02 -11.39
C GLN A 68 11.29 -2.29 -12.77
N GLN A 69 10.81 -3.33 -13.47
CA GLN A 69 11.22 -3.62 -14.84
C GLN A 69 10.89 -2.46 -15.80
N ASP A 70 9.69 -1.89 -15.69
CA ASP A 70 9.29 -0.73 -16.50
C ASP A 70 10.19 0.48 -16.21
N ILE A 71 10.52 0.73 -14.94
CA ILE A 71 11.44 1.81 -14.53
C ILE A 71 12.83 1.60 -15.14
N ASP A 72 13.36 0.38 -15.11
CA ASP A 72 14.68 0.06 -15.64
C ASP A 72 14.71 0.22 -17.17
N GLU A 73 13.65 -0.17 -17.86
CA GLU A 73 13.50 0.03 -19.30
C GLU A 73 13.47 1.53 -19.66
N LEU A 74 12.69 2.32 -18.94
CA LEU A 74 12.61 3.76 -19.14
C LEU A 74 13.97 4.45 -18.90
N HIS A 75 14.69 4.06 -17.84
CA HIS A 75 16.04 4.58 -17.59
C HIS A 75 17.01 4.25 -18.74
N ARG A 76 16.94 3.04 -19.29
CA ARG A 76 17.75 2.65 -20.45
C ARG A 76 17.43 3.49 -21.69
N GLN A 77 16.15 3.70 -21.98
CA GLN A 77 15.71 4.54 -23.11
C GLN A 77 16.18 5.99 -22.94
N ILE A 78 16.07 6.55 -21.74
CA ILE A 78 16.57 7.90 -21.43
C ILE A 78 18.09 7.98 -21.70
N GLY A 79 18.87 6.99 -21.25
CA GLY A 79 20.31 6.93 -21.52
C GLY A 79 20.66 6.88 -23.01
N GLN A 80 19.92 6.09 -23.79
CA GLN A 80 20.08 6.03 -25.25
C GLN A 80 19.78 7.36 -25.92
N LEU A 81 18.66 8.01 -25.56
CA LEU A 81 18.27 9.32 -26.09
C LEU A 81 19.28 10.41 -25.74
N ILE A 82 19.85 10.38 -24.52
CA ILE A 82 20.92 11.31 -24.11
C ILE A 82 22.15 11.13 -25.02
N ALA A 83 22.60 9.89 -25.22
CA ALA A 83 23.76 9.60 -26.06
C ALA A 83 23.53 10.02 -27.52
N GLU A 84 22.36 9.74 -28.08
CA GLU A 84 21.98 10.13 -29.44
C GLU A 84 21.92 11.65 -29.61
N ARG A 85 21.30 12.35 -28.67
CA ARG A 85 21.27 13.82 -28.63
C ARG A 85 22.68 14.40 -28.60
N ASP A 86 23.56 13.87 -27.75
CA ASP A 86 24.92 14.39 -27.61
C ASP A 86 25.77 14.13 -28.86
N TRP A 87 25.57 12.97 -29.50
CA TRP A 87 26.17 12.67 -30.78
C TRP A 87 25.70 13.62 -31.89
N LEU A 88 24.39 13.90 -31.97
CA LEU A 88 23.82 14.85 -32.93
C LEU A 88 24.37 16.27 -32.73
N LYS A 89 24.44 16.75 -31.47
CA LYS A 89 25.05 18.05 -31.13
C LYS A 89 26.52 18.13 -31.52
N LYS A 90 27.28 17.05 -31.33
CA LYS A 90 28.69 16.99 -31.73
C LYS A 90 28.85 17.04 -33.25
N LYS A 91 27.99 16.35 -34.01
CA LYS A 91 28.02 16.40 -35.47
C LYS A 91 27.63 17.76 -36.03
N SER A 92 26.60 18.40 -35.49
CA SER A 92 26.16 19.71 -35.96
C SER A 92 27.21 20.80 -35.70
N SER A 93 27.89 20.75 -34.55
CA SER A 93 28.99 21.68 -34.23
C SER A 93 30.27 21.43 -35.04
N ALA A 94 30.51 20.22 -35.53
CA ALA A 94 31.64 19.90 -36.40
C ALA A 94 31.42 20.26 -37.89
N SER A 95 30.21 20.65 -38.27
CA SER A 95 29.83 20.99 -39.65
C SER A 95 29.75 22.51 -39.90
N HIS A 96 30.20 23.32 -38.94
CA HIS A 96 30.41 24.78 -39.03
C HIS A 96 31.90 25.07 -38.84
#